data_AF-A0A0C3B1Z0-F1
#
_entry.id   AF-A0A0C3B1Z0-F1
#
_cell.length_a   1.000
_cell.length_b   1.000
_cell.length_c   1.000
_cell.angle_alpha   90.00
_cell.angle_beta   90.00
_cell.angle_gamma   90.00
#
_symmetry.space_group_name_H-M   'P 1'
#
loop_
_entity.id
_entity.type
_entity.pdbx_description
1 polymer ?
#
loop_
_entity_poly.entity_id
_entity_poly.type
_entity_poly.pdbx_seq_one_letter_code
_entity_poly.pdbx_strand_id
1 'polypeptide(L)'
;MELIHHQSYESEIRLDTPVSFVDSLESLTYLASSEVLKLILPQQIAKVKQLTVDLIDEGELALDPRRSPDLDTLKVSTRVEVVWGPGTFAHLTFISVYGSHNPRTPAYITGICRDIVLHQNALPSLCRLRLEICPEWDILLILLVRRNIRSTQGISAITTLEIPTRCPPRLIECFKAIVKGVPVKLPTSYELSLAGTFEIAQDPSM
;
A
#
# COMPACT_ATOMS: atom_id res chain seq x y z
N MET A 1 0.88 30.26 -7.11
CA MET A 1 0.82 28.79 -7.17
C MET A 1 1.78 28.38 -8.27
N GLU A 2 3.02 28.11 -7.90
CA GLU A 2 4.12 27.87 -8.86
C GLU A 2 4.08 26.40 -9.31
N LEU A 3 4.00 26.19 -10.63
CA LEU A 3 4.22 24.90 -11.25
C LEU A 3 5.73 24.65 -11.32
N ILE A 4 6.23 23.78 -10.44
CA ILE A 4 7.59 23.26 -10.51
C ILE A 4 7.54 21.97 -11.33
N HIS A 5 8.08 22.02 -12.55
CA HIS A 5 8.34 20.85 -13.38
C HIS A 5 9.56 20.11 -12.80
N HIS A 6 9.33 19.04 -12.04
CA HIS A 6 10.40 18.10 -11.71
C HIS A 6 10.59 17.13 -12.88
N GLN A 7 11.70 17.26 -13.60
CA GLN A 7 12.22 16.20 -14.46
C GLN A 7 12.81 15.12 -13.55
N SER A 8 12.13 13.99 -13.43
CA SER A 8 12.69 12.77 -12.84
C SER A 8 13.50 12.04 -13.92
N TYR A 9 14.78 11.80 -13.65
CA TYR A 9 15.58 10.87 -14.45
C TYR A 9 15.16 9.44 -14.09
N GLU A 10 14.37 8.80 -14.96
CA GLU A 10 14.06 7.38 -14.91
C GLU A 10 15.20 6.59 -15.55
N SER A 11 15.98 5.87 -14.73
CA SER A 11 16.89 4.84 -15.23
C SER A 11 16.08 3.57 -15.49
N GLU A 12 15.64 3.40 -16.73
CA GLU A 12 15.05 2.16 -17.25
C GLU A 12 16.17 1.12 -17.42
N ILE A 13 16.25 0.13 -16.53
CA ILE A 13 17.26 -0.93 -16.62
C ILE A 13 16.79 -1.95 -17.64
N ARG A 14 17.32 -1.86 -18.87
CA ARG A 14 17.27 -2.95 -19.85
C ARG A 14 18.30 -4.01 -19.45
N LEU A 15 17.84 -5.26 -19.27
CA LEU A 15 18.66 -6.43 -18.92
C LEU A 15 19.66 -6.74 -20.03
N ASP A 16 20.83 -6.10 -20.01
CA ASP A 16 22.02 -6.52 -20.76
C ASP A 16 23.35 -6.01 -20.15
N THR A 17 23.34 -5.47 -18.91
CA THR A 17 24.53 -4.82 -18.32
C THR A 17 25.08 -5.61 -17.12
N PRO A 18 26.40 -5.88 -17.04
CA PRO A 18 27.00 -6.73 -16.01
C PRO A 18 26.98 -6.12 -14.59
N VAL A 19 27.03 -7.02 -13.61
CA VAL A 19 26.66 -6.95 -12.17
C VAL A 19 27.49 -5.98 -11.29
N SER A 20 28.29 -5.06 -11.84
CA SER A 20 29.17 -4.19 -11.01
C SER A 20 28.66 -2.74 -10.79
N PHE A 21 27.37 -2.46 -10.98
CA PHE A 21 26.82 -1.08 -10.89
C PHE A 21 25.91 -0.79 -9.68
N VAL A 22 25.62 -1.75 -8.80
CA VAL A 22 24.48 -1.68 -7.87
C VAL A 22 24.85 -1.27 -6.44
N ASP A 23 25.85 -0.41 -6.26
CA ASP A 23 26.24 0.04 -4.91
C ASP A 23 25.46 1.25 -4.40
N SER A 24 24.52 1.80 -5.19
CA SER A 24 23.76 3.01 -4.80
C SER A 24 22.39 3.14 -5.48
N LEU A 25 21.69 2.03 -5.72
CA LEU A 25 20.34 2.11 -6.29
C LEU A 25 19.31 2.40 -5.18
N GLU A 26 19.02 3.68 -4.93
CA GLU A 26 18.04 4.09 -3.92
C GLU A 26 16.61 3.73 -4.32
N SER A 27 16.31 3.71 -5.63
CA SER A 27 15.00 3.39 -6.18
C SER A 27 15.11 2.32 -7.25
N LEU A 28 14.21 1.35 -7.20
CA LEU A 28 14.15 0.22 -8.11
C LEU A 28 12.73 0.05 -8.64
N THR A 29 12.59 -0.08 -9.95
CA THR A 29 11.30 -0.27 -10.62
C THR A 29 11.35 -1.53 -11.48
N TYR A 30 10.37 -2.41 -11.30
CA TYR A 30 10.18 -3.61 -12.09
C TYR A 30 8.88 -3.51 -12.88
N LEU A 31 8.99 -3.74 -14.20
CA LEU A 31 7.86 -3.98 -15.09
C LEU A 31 8.12 -5.32 -15.79
N ALA A 32 7.55 -6.39 -15.27
CA ALA A 32 7.87 -7.75 -15.73
C ALA A 32 6.72 -8.73 -15.49
N SER A 33 6.84 -9.97 -15.98
CA SER A 33 5.96 -11.05 -15.55
C SER A 33 6.37 -11.58 -14.17
N SER A 34 5.44 -12.25 -13.50
CA SER A 34 5.63 -12.91 -12.20
C SER A 34 6.82 -13.89 -12.23
N GLU A 35 6.97 -14.65 -13.31
CA GLU A 35 8.08 -15.60 -13.46
C GLU A 35 9.43 -14.91 -13.57
N VAL A 36 9.50 -13.78 -14.28
CA VAL A 36 10.74 -12.98 -14.38
C VAL A 36 11.06 -12.34 -13.03
N LEU A 37 10.05 -11.83 -12.33
CA LEU A 37 10.21 -11.25 -11.00
C LEU A 37 10.85 -12.25 -10.02
N LYS A 38 10.38 -13.50 -10.00
CA LYS A 38 10.92 -14.59 -9.16
C LYS A 38 12.38 -14.92 -9.45
N LEU A 39 12.89 -14.62 -10.65
CA LEU A 39 14.29 -14.85 -11.00
C LEU A 39 15.20 -13.70 -10.53
N ILE A 40 14.67 -12.48 -10.44
CA ILE A 40 15.48 -11.28 -10.19
C ILE A 40 15.43 -10.86 -8.71
N LEU A 41 14.27 -10.93 -8.05
CA LEU A 41 14.10 -10.55 -6.64
C LEU A 41 14.78 -11.44 -5.58
N PRO A 42 15.21 -12.70 -5.85
CA PRO A 42 15.91 -13.49 -4.84
C PRO A 42 17.26 -12.92 -4.41
N GLN A 43 17.85 -12.02 -5.21
CA GLN A 43 19.15 -11.44 -4.93
C GLN A 43 19.01 -10.33 -3.89
N GLN A 44 19.93 -10.29 -2.93
CA GLN A 44 19.94 -9.29 -1.87
C GLN A 44 20.09 -7.88 -2.48
N ILE A 45 19.18 -6.95 -2.15
CA ILE A 45 19.24 -5.57 -2.64
C ILE A 45 19.39 -4.64 -1.44
N ALA A 46 20.55 -4.71 -0.80
CA ALA A 46 20.80 -4.17 0.53
C ALA A 46 20.68 -2.64 0.67
N LYS A 47 20.40 -1.90 -0.42
CA LYS A 47 20.36 -0.42 -0.45
C LYS A 47 19.10 0.18 -1.09
N VAL A 48 18.11 -0.65 -1.44
CA VAL A 48 16.86 -0.15 -2.04
C VAL A 48 15.99 0.47 -0.96
N LYS A 49 15.73 1.76 -1.10
CA LYS A 49 14.78 2.51 -0.28
C LYS A 49 13.38 2.50 -0.90
N GLN A 50 13.29 2.58 -2.23
CA GLN A 50 12.02 2.62 -2.93
C GLN A 50 11.91 1.45 -3.90
N LEU A 51 10.87 0.64 -3.76
CA LEU A 51 10.58 -0.45 -4.66
C LEU A 51 9.23 -0.22 -5.34
N THR A 52 9.24 -0.17 -6.67
CA THR A 52 8.03 -0.16 -7.50
C THR A 52 7.95 -1.46 -8.27
N VAL A 53 6.83 -2.17 -8.16
CA VAL A 53 6.59 -3.43 -8.88
C VAL A 53 5.27 -3.34 -9.63
N ASP A 54 5.35 -3.45 -10.95
CA ASP A 54 4.21 -3.60 -11.85
C ASP A 54 4.32 -4.94 -12.57
N LEU A 55 3.25 -5.74 -12.50
CA LEU A 55 3.23 -7.05 -13.15
C LEU A 55 2.35 -7.05 -14.39
N ILE A 56 2.88 -7.66 -15.44
CA ILE A 56 2.13 -7.85 -16.69
C ILE A 56 0.99 -8.86 -16.48
N ASP A 57 1.22 -9.86 -15.62
CA ASP A 57 0.30 -10.91 -15.21
C ASP A 57 0.01 -10.86 -13.69
N GLU A 58 -0.87 -11.73 -13.20
CA GLU A 58 -1.09 -11.87 -11.76
C GLU A 58 0.08 -12.63 -11.13
N GLY A 59 0.51 -12.21 -9.94
CA GLY A 59 1.66 -12.84 -9.30
C GLY A 59 1.84 -12.48 -7.84
N GLU A 60 2.86 -13.09 -7.26
CA GLU A 60 3.21 -12.92 -5.85
C GLU A 60 4.56 -12.21 -5.75
N LEU A 61 4.64 -11.23 -4.84
CA LEU A 61 5.87 -10.56 -4.44
C LEU A 61 6.18 -10.91 -2.98
N ALA A 62 7.10 -11.84 -2.79
CA ALA A 62 7.63 -12.15 -1.48
C ALA A 62 8.68 -11.10 -1.05
N LEU A 63 8.39 -10.33 0.00
CA LEU A 63 9.30 -9.33 0.54
C LEU A 63 9.93 -9.82 1.84
N ASP A 64 11.26 -9.82 1.92
CA ASP A 64 12.00 -10.17 3.15
C ASP A 64 12.79 -8.94 3.64
N PRO A 65 12.58 -8.48 4.89
CA PRO A 65 13.30 -7.32 5.42
C PRO A 65 14.81 -7.59 5.55
N ARG A 66 15.27 -8.84 5.58
CA ARG A 66 16.71 -9.17 5.55
C ARG A 66 17.34 -8.92 4.19
N ARG A 67 16.54 -8.93 3.12
CA ARG A 67 16.99 -8.66 1.74
C ARG A 67 16.85 -7.20 1.35
N SER A 68 15.92 -6.50 1.98
CA SER A 68 15.57 -5.09 1.72
C SER A 68 15.39 -4.31 3.04
N PRO A 69 16.44 -4.25 3.88
CA PRO A 69 16.32 -3.69 5.22
C PRO A 69 15.97 -2.20 5.23
N ASP A 70 16.45 -1.47 4.23
CA ASP A 70 16.30 -0.01 4.12
C ASP A 70 15.04 0.43 3.37
N LEU A 71 14.16 -0.51 3.00
CA LEU A 71 12.96 -0.22 2.23
C LEU A 71 12.04 0.74 2.99
N ASP A 72 11.86 1.94 2.46
CA ASP A 72 11.00 3.01 3.00
C ASP A 72 9.67 3.16 2.26
N THR A 73 9.66 2.79 0.98
CA THR A 73 8.53 2.99 0.07
C THR A 73 8.31 1.74 -0.77
N LEU A 74 7.09 1.22 -0.71
CA LEU A 74 6.62 0.14 -1.57
C LEU A 74 5.48 0.65 -2.45
N LYS A 75 5.64 0.54 -3.76
CA LYS A 75 4.57 0.78 -4.74
C LYS A 75 4.31 -0.51 -5.49
N VAL A 76 3.09 -1.02 -5.45
CA VAL A 76 2.74 -2.28 -6.11
C VAL A 76 1.48 -2.12 -6.96
N SER A 77 1.47 -2.76 -8.11
CA SER A 77 0.27 -2.82 -8.92
C SER A 77 -0.81 -3.70 -8.26
N THR A 78 -2.05 -3.52 -8.68
CA THR A 78 -3.20 -4.33 -8.23
C THR A 78 -3.20 -5.77 -8.70
N ARG A 79 -2.14 -6.22 -9.39
CA ARG A 79 -1.93 -7.60 -9.84
C ARG A 79 -0.93 -8.35 -8.97
N VAL A 80 -0.35 -7.67 -7.98
CA VAL A 80 0.67 -8.20 -7.09
C VAL A 80 0.04 -8.53 -5.75
N GLU A 81 0.05 -9.81 -5.39
CA GLU A 81 -0.15 -10.25 -4.02
C GLU A 81 1.17 -10.10 -3.25
N VAL A 82 1.20 -9.27 -2.21
CA VAL A 82 2.41 -9.07 -1.40
C VAL A 82 2.42 -10.08 -0.28
N VAL A 83 3.49 -10.88 -0.21
CA VAL A 83 3.71 -11.84 0.88
C VAL A 83 4.85 -11.36 1.76
N TRP A 84 4.51 -11.05 3.01
CA TRP A 84 5.45 -10.53 3.99
C TRP A 84 6.28 -11.67 4.59
N GLY A 85 7.58 -11.63 4.34
CA GLY A 85 8.57 -12.51 4.95
C GLY A 85 8.73 -12.24 6.46
N PRO A 86 9.40 -13.16 7.17
CA PRO A 86 9.59 -13.02 8.62
C PRO A 86 10.52 -11.84 8.94
N GLY A 87 10.13 -11.02 9.91
CA GLY A 87 10.93 -9.92 10.44
C GLY A 87 10.17 -8.59 10.48
N THR A 88 10.92 -7.50 10.48
CA THR A 88 10.38 -6.14 10.62
C THR A 88 10.95 -5.22 9.56
N PHE A 89 10.08 -4.61 8.76
CA PHE A 89 10.43 -3.49 7.89
C PHE A 89 10.44 -2.19 8.70
N ALA A 90 11.55 -1.98 9.42
CA ALA A 90 11.69 -0.87 10.35
C ALA A 90 11.62 0.52 9.68
N HIS A 91 11.92 0.59 8.39
CA HIS A 91 11.96 1.84 7.63
C HIS A 91 10.76 2.05 6.71
N LEU A 92 9.90 1.03 6.48
CA LEU A 92 8.79 1.15 5.54
C LEU A 92 7.73 2.10 6.09
N THR A 93 7.67 3.30 5.50
CA THR A 93 6.76 4.38 5.91
C THR A 93 5.58 4.55 4.97
N PHE A 94 5.72 4.11 3.71
CA PHE A 94 4.73 4.33 2.66
C PHE A 94 4.46 3.07 1.84
N ILE A 95 3.17 2.73 1.73
CA ILE A 95 2.67 1.73 0.78
C ILE A 95 1.68 2.40 -0.16
N SER A 96 1.89 2.21 -1.46
CA SER A 96 0.98 2.63 -2.52
C SER A 96 0.55 1.42 -3.34
N VAL A 97 -0.75 1.20 -3.47
CA VAL A 97 -1.30 0.20 -4.38
C VAL A 97 -1.99 0.91 -5.55
N TYR A 98 -1.56 0.65 -6.78
CA TYR A 98 -2.00 1.36 -7.99
C TYR A 98 -2.44 0.41 -9.09
N GLY A 99 -3.20 0.90 -10.07
CA GLY A 99 -3.51 0.12 -11.27
C GLY A 99 -4.99 0.07 -11.64
N SER A 100 -5.26 -0.61 -12.76
CA SER A 100 -6.59 -0.65 -13.37
C SER A 100 -7.59 -1.53 -12.60
N HIS A 101 -8.88 -1.24 -12.76
CA HIS A 101 -9.97 -2.06 -12.26
C HIS A 101 -9.98 -3.45 -12.91
N ASN A 102 -9.49 -4.47 -12.20
CA ASN A 102 -9.75 -5.90 -12.48
C ASN A 102 -10.77 -6.39 -11.42
N PRO A 103 -11.71 -7.28 -11.76
CA PRO A 103 -12.63 -7.89 -10.78
C PRO A 103 -11.95 -8.49 -9.54
N ARG A 104 -10.69 -8.93 -9.61
CA ARG A 104 -9.91 -9.46 -8.48
C ARG A 104 -9.19 -8.38 -7.65
N THR A 105 -9.07 -7.16 -8.17
CA THR A 105 -8.33 -6.07 -7.53
C THR A 105 -8.77 -5.78 -6.08
N PRO A 106 -10.07 -5.81 -5.72
CA PRO A 106 -10.47 -5.57 -4.34
C PRO A 106 -9.89 -6.59 -3.36
N ALA A 107 -9.68 -7.85 -3.78
CA ALA A 107 -9.17 -8.91 -2.92
C ALA A 107 -7.72 -8.66 -2.50
N TYR A 108 -6.84 -8.22 -3.41
CA TYR A 108 -5.43 -7.98 -3.11
C TYR A 108 -5.21 -6.75 -2.21
N ILE A 109 -5.91 -5.65 -2.49
CA ILE A 109 -5.82 -4.44 -1.66
C ILE A 109 -6.38 -4.71 -0.26
N THR A 110 -7.50 -5.45 -0.19
CA THR A 110 -8.07 -5.89 1.09
C THR A 110 -7.11 -6.82 1.83
N GLY A 111 -6.43 -7.72 1.11
CA GLY A 111 -5.37 -8.58 1.64
C GLY A 111 -4.24 -7.78 2.28
N ILE A 112 -3.69 -6.79 1.59
CA ILE A 112 -2.65 -5.89 2.12
C ILE A 112 -3.14 -5.18 3.38
N CYS A 113 -4.37 -4.63 3.38
CA CYS A 113 -4.94 -3.98 4.56
C CYS A 113 -5.08 -4.95 5.74
N ARG A 114 -5.57 -6.17 5.49
CA ARG A 114 -5.69 -7.24 6.48
C ARG A 114 -4.33 -7.63 7.05
N ASP A 115 -3.31 -7.76 6.22
CA ASP A 115 -1.98 -8.17 6.67
C ASP A 115 -1.34 -7.07 7.53
N ILE A 116 -1.53 -5.79 7.21
CA ILE A 116 -1.12 -4.67 8.06
C ILE A 116 -1.82 -4.73 9.42
N VAL A 117 -3.11 -5.09 9.47
CA VAL A 117 -3.87 -5.26 10.72
C VAL A 117 -3.29 -6.38 11.58
N LEU A 118 -3.00 -7.52 10.97
CA LEU A 118 -2.55 -8.75 11.64
C LEU A 118 -1.08 -8.67 12.07
N HIS A 119 -0.25 -7.98 11.30
CA HIS A 119 1.20 -7.95 11.46
C HIS A 119 1.75 -6.53 11.70
N GLN A 120 1.11 -5.75 12.57
CA GLN A 120 1.53 -4.36 12.86
C GLN A 120 3.01 -4.24 13.24
N ASN A 121 3.53 -5.20 14.02
CA ASN A 121 4.94 -5.24 14.45
C ASN A 121 5.92 -5.50 13.30
N ALA A 122 5.45 -6.06 12.18
CA ALA A 122 6.27 -6.22 10.98
C ALA A 122 6.42 -4.89 10.22
N LEU A 123 5.46 -3.97 10.40
CA LEU A 123 5.38 -2.69 9.67
C LEU A 123 5.25 -1.50 10.65
N PRO A 124 6.15 -1.34 11.64
CA PRO A 124 5.97 -0.42 12.75
C PRO A 124 5.99 1.05 12.30
N SER A 125 6.77 1.39 11.28
CA SER A 125 6.95 2.77 10.81
C SER A 125 5.94 3.21 9.74
N LEU A 126 5.09 2.29 9.27
CA LEU A 126 4.10 2.58 8.24
C LEU A 126 3.12 3.65 8.73
N CYS A 127 3.10 4.80 8.04
CA CYS A 127 2.26 5.94 8.40
C CYS A 127 1.52 6.55 7.21
N ARG A 128 1.82 6.10 5.98
CA ARG A 128 1.20 6.59 4.74
C ARG A 128 0.66 5.43 3.92
N LEU A 129 -0.59 5.54 3.49
CA LEU A 129 -1.27 4.59 2.61
C LEU A 129 -1.90 5.31 1.43
N ARG A 130 -1.64 4.82 0.23
CA ARG A 130 -2.37 5.22 -0.98
C ARG A 130 -2.98 3.99 -1.62
N LEU A 131 -4.30 3.98 -1.78
CA LEU A 131 -5.06 2.86 -2.31
C LEU A 131 -5.87 3.36 -3.51
N GLU A 132 -5.36 3.16 -4.74
CA GLU A 132 -6.04 3.68 -5.93
C GLU A 132 -7.42 3.05 -6.13
N ILE A 133 -7.58 1.80 -5.68
CA ILE A 133 -8.87 1.15 -5.60
C ILE A 133 -9.21 0.92 -4.13
N CYS A 134 -10.50 1.04 -3.82
CA CYS A 134 -10.96 0.89 -2.46
C CYS A 134 -10.88 -0.58 -2.00
N PRO A 135 -10.30 -0.87 -0.82
CA PRO A 135 -10.44 -2.18 -0.17
C PRO A 135 -11.87 -2.37 0.37
N GLU A 136 -12.15 -3.50 1.01
CA GLU A 136 -13.31 -3.62 1.88
C GLU A 136 -13.24 -2.58 3.02
N TRP A 137 -14.31 -1.80 3.17
CA TRP A 137 -14.35 -0.63 4.06
C TRP A 137 -14.18 -0.99 5.53
N ASP A 138 -14.70 -2.14 5.95
CA ASP A 138 -14.60 -2.65 7.31
C ASP A 138 -13.15 -3.03 7.67
N ILE A 139 -12.42 -3.69 6.76
CA ILE A 139 -11.00 -4.01 6.95
C ILE A 139 -10.17 -2.73 7.06
N LEU A 140 -10.43 -1.73 6.21
CA LEU A 140 -9.76 -0.43 6.30
C LEU A 140 -10.07 0.29 7.62
N LEU A 141 -11.33 0.30 8.07
CA LEU A 141 -11.68 0.87 9.37
C LEU A 141 -10.99 0.15 10.53
N ILE A 142 -10.94 -1.18 10.50
CA ILE A 142 -10.24 -1.97 11.52
C ILE A 142 -8.75 -1.59 11.55
N LEU A 143 -8.10 -1.44 10.39
CA LEU A 143 -6.71 -0.98 10.27
C LEU A 143 -6.52 0.37 10.96
N LEU A 144 -7.30 1.36 10.55
CA LEU A 144 -7.17 2.73 11.04
C LEU A 144 -7.47 2.82 12.54
N VAL A 145 -8.52 2.15 13.04
CA VAL A 145 -8.84 2.14 14.47
C VAL A 145 -7.71 1.50 15.27
N ARG A 146 -7.14 0.38 14.80
CA ARG A 146 -6.05 -0.28 15.52
C ARG A 146 -4.79 0.58 15.58
N ARG A 147 -4.39 1.22 14.48
CA ARG A 147 -3.15 2.02 14.43
C ARG A 147 -3.31 3.42 15.03
N ASN A 148 -4.48 4.04 14.94
CA ASN A 148 -4.64 5.45 15.32
C ASN A 148 -5.37 5.67 16.64
N ILE A 149 -6.26 4.75 17.04
CA ILE A 149 -7.06 4.90 18.28
C ILE A 149 -6.55 3.94 19.36
N ARG A 150 -6.28 2.70 18.98
CA ARG A 150 -5.81 1.64 19.89
C ARG A 150 -4.31 1.37 19.73
N SER A 151 -3.55 2.42 19.38
CA SER A 151 -2.15 2.30 18.97
C SER A 151 -1.33 1.50 19.99
N THR A 152 -0.60 0.53 19.49
CA THR A 152 0.42 -0.19 20.27
C THR A 152 1.66 0.70 20.39
N GLN A 153 2.35 0.65 21.53
CA GLN A 153 3.62 1.37 21.70
C GLN A 153 4.63 0.95 20.62
N GLY A 154 5.30 1.94 20.00
CA GLY A 154 6.28 1.70 18.94
C GLY A 154 5.70 1.49 17.54
N ILE A 155 4.37 1.52 17.39
CA ILE A 155 3.69 1.48 16.10
C ILE A 155 3.25 2.90 15.72
N SER A 156 3.60 3.33 14.52
CA SER A 156 3.20 4.61 13.96
C SER A 156 1.73 4.59 13.54
N ALA A 157 1.02 5.68 13.85
CA ALA A 157 -0.32 5.94 13.37
C ALA A 157 -0.30 6.23 11.86
N ILE A 158 -1.39 5.90 11.16
CA ILE A 158 -1.58 6.29 9.76
C ILE A 158 -1.96 7.78 9.72
N THR A 159 -1.05 8.63 9.28
CA THR A 159 -1.26 10.09 9.21
C THR A 159 -1.74 10.53 7.83
N THR A 160 -1.50 9.73 6.80
CA THR A 160 -1.91 10.01 5.42
C THR A 160 -2.64 8.82 4.83
N LEU A 161 -3.88 9.03 4.39
CA LEU A 161 -4.69 8.06 3.67
C LEU A 161 -5.18 8.71 2.37
N GLU A 162 -4.74 8.20 1.24
CA GLU A 162 -5.13 8.64 -0.10
C GLU A 162 -5.99 7.56 -0.77
N ILE A 163 -7.24 7.89 -1.05
CA ILE A 163 -8.18 7.01 -1.77
C ILE A 163 -8.77 7.85 -2.91
N PRO A 164 -8.18 7.83 -4.12
CA PRO A 164 -8.66 8.64 -5.24
C PRO A 164 -9.99 8.12 -5.83
N THR A 165 -10.43 6.92 -5.44
CA THR A 165 -11.76 6.39 -5.80
C THR A 165 -12.88 7.06 -5.00
N ARG A 166 -14.11 7.01 -5.53
CA ARG A 166 -15.27 7.57 -4.86
C ARG A 166 -15.51 6.88 -3.52
N CYS A 167 -15.44 7.65 -2.44
CA CYS A 167 -15.75 7.23 -1.08
C CYS A 167 -17.04 7.92 -0.61
N PRO A 168 -17.98 7.19 0.01
CA PRO A 168 -19.17 7.80 0.62
C PRO A 168 -18.81 8.94 1.60
N PRO A 169 -19.47 10.11 1.55
CA PRO A 169 -19.13 11.26 2.39
C PRO A 169 -19.09 10.96 3.89
N ARG A 170 -20.02 10.12 4.38
CA ARG A 170 -20.03 9.68 5.79
C ARG A 170 -18.78 8.88 6.17
N LEU A 171 -18.26 8.05 5.27
CA LEU A 171 -17.02 7.30 5.50
C LEU A 171 -15.80 8.23 5.46
N ILE A 172 -15.79 9.24 4.58
CA ILE A 172 -14.72 10.25 4.54
C ILE A 172 -14.57 10.94 5.89
N GLU A 173 -15.67 11.41 6.49
CA GLU A 173 -15.62 12.08 7.78
C GLU A 173 -15.19 11.12 8.91
N CYS A 174 -15.63 9.87 8.84
CA CYS A 174 -15.17 8.82 9.75
C CYS A 174 -13.65 8.61 9.64
N PHE A 175 -13.12 8.46 8.42
CA PHE A 175 -11.67 8.29 8.19
C PHE A 175 -10.87 9.49 8.64
N LYS A 176 -11.31 10.71 8.33
CA LYS A 176 -10.63 11.94 8.78
C LYS A 176 -10.53 12.01 10.30
N ALA A 177 -11.60 11.67 11.01
CA ALA A 177 -11.61 11.69 12.47
C ALA A 177 -10.68 10.61 13.04
N ILE A 178 -10.73 9.37 12.53
CA ILE A 178 -9.86 8.28 12.98
C ILE A 178 -8.39 8.60 12.69
N VAL A 179 -8.05 9.13 11.52
CA VAL A 179 -6.68 9.54 11.15
C VAL A 179 -6.12 10.57 12.12
N LYS A 180 -6.96 11.50 12.60
CA LYS A 180 -6.62 12.49 13.64
C LYS A 180 -6.55 11.92 15.06
N GLY A 181 -6.78 10.62 15.25
CA GLY A 181 -6.80 9.99 16.56
C GLY A 181 -8.08 10.26 17.36
N VAL A 182 -9.15 10.73 16.71
CA VAL A 182 -10.43 11.02 17.38
C VAL A 182 -11.30 9.77 17.39
N PRO A 183 -11.73 9.29 18.56
CA PRO A 183 -12.69 8.19 18.63
C PRO A 183 -14.00 8.54 17.95
N VAL A 184 -14.52 7.64 17.12
CA VAL A 184 -15.79 7.80 16.42
C VAL A 184 -16.70 6.60 16.65
N LYS A 185 -18.01 6.83 16.57
CA LYS A 185 -18.98 5.74 16.42
C LYS A 185 -18.78 5.14 15.03
N LEU A 186 -18.41 3.85 14.99
CA LEU A 186 -18.21 3.16 13.72
C LEU A 186 -19.54 3.00 12.98
N PRO A 187 -19.54 3.09 11.64
CA PRO A 187 -20.70 2.77 10.83
C PRO A 187 -21.17 1.33 11.07
N THR A 188 -22.46 1.10 10.88
CA THR A 188 -23.07 -0.23 10.95
C THR A 188 -22.59 -1.12 9.79
N SER A 189 -22.67 -2.45 9.94
CA SER A 189 -22.32 -3.39 8.86
C SER A 189 -23.10 -3.13 7.56
N TYR A 190 -24.33 -2.63 7.67
CA TYR A 190 -25.12 -2.22 6.51
C TYR A 190 -24.49 -1.02 5.79
N GLU A 191 -24.06 0.00 6.51
CA GLU A 191 -23.37 1.18 5.94
C GLU A 191 -22.00 0.84 5.34
N LEU A 192 -21.37 -0.24 5.79
CA LEU A 192 -20.12 -0.76 5.24
C LEU A 192 -20.33 -1.74 4.07
N SER A 193 -21.55 -2.24 3.90
CA SER A 193 -21.90 -3.17 2.82
C SER A 193 -21.92 -2.45 1.47
N LEU A 194 -21.72 -3.21 0.40
CA LEU A 194 -21.91 -2.71 -0.97
C LEU A 194 -23.32 -2.13 -1.17
N ALA A 195 -24.36 -2.78 -0.63
CA ALA A 195 -25.74 -2.30 -0.74
C ALA A 195 -25.92 -0.91 -0.12
N GLY A 196 -25.47 -0.71 1.12
CA GLY A 196 -25.51 0.60 1.76
C GLY A 196 -24.63 1.64 1.05
N THR A 197 -23.47 1.24 0.55
CA THR A 197 -22.57 2.11 -0.23
C THR A 197 -23.21 2.56 -1.54
N PHE A 198 -23.92 1.66 -2.25
CA PHE A 198 -24.61 1.96 -3.50
C PHE A 198 -25.79 2.90 -3.29
N GLU A 199 -26.61 2.67 -2.27
CA GLU A 199 -27.72 3.56 -1.93
C GLU A 199 -27.23 4.97 -1.59
N ILE A 200 -26.15 5.08 -0.80
CA ILE A 200 -25.53 6.37 -0.47
C ILE A 200 -24.96 7.06 -1.73
N ALA A 201 -24.37 6.29 -2.65
CA ALA A 201 -23.80 6.83 -3.89
C ALA A 201 -24.86 7.28 -4.91
N GLN A 202 -26.09 6.77 -4.79
CA GLN A 202 -27.22 7.10 -5.67
C GLN A 202 -28.13 8.19 -5.10
N ASP A 203 -27.94 8.60 -3.84
CA ASP A 203 -28.72 9.67 -3.21
C ASP A 203 -28.41 11.02 -3.88
N PRO A 204 -29.38 11.63 -4.61
CA PRO A 204 -29.18 12.89 -5.31
C PRO A 204 -29.17 14.12 -4.38
N SER A 205 -29.38 13.93 -3.07
CA SER A 205 -29.32 15.00 -2.07
C SER A 205 -27.95 15.17 -1.40
N MET A 206 -26.97 14.32 -1.77
CA MET A 206 -25.56 14.40 -1.38
C MET A 206 -24.73 15.32 -2.29
#